data_AF-A0A3D5QZ84-F1
#
_entry.id   AF-A0A3D5QZ84-F1
#
_cell.length_a   1.000
_cell.length_b   1.000
_cell.length_c   1.000
_cell.angle_alpha   90.00
_cell.angle_beta   90.00
_cell.angle_gamma   90.00
#
_symmetry.space_group_name_H-M   'P 1'
#
loop_
_entity.id
_entity.type
_entity.pdbx_description
1 polymer ?
#
loop_
_entity_poly.entity_id
_entity_poly.type
_entity_poly.pdbx_seq_one_letter_code
_entity_poly.pdbx_strand_id
1 'polypeptide(L)'
;DQKINLIYEGTNGIQAMDLLGRKLGMKKGLYFMNLLGLTQAAVAEAKGNDSLKAEAAIVEGALNACAETAMAFAKMMKTTPFVPLIGAADFLNCLSDALVGWLHIWMANAAVKGLASAASDKDKAFYSGKIEGARFFINRIAGLVPAKLENLKKDEQSAMNISEEAFAV
;
A
#
# COMPACT_ATOMS: atom_id res chain seq x y z
N ASP A 1 5.62 25.48 1.41
CA ASP A 1 6.36 24.76 2.46
C ASP A 1 6.51 23.27 2.18
N GLN A 2 5.44 22.48 2.07
CA GLN A 2 5.56 21.00 1.95
C GLN A 2 6.06 20.46 0.59
N LYS A 3 6.14 21.29 -0.46
CA LYS A 3 6.55 20.82 -1.80
C LYS A 3 8.01 20.34 -1.85
N ILE A 4 8.88 20.91 -1.00
CA ILE A 4 10.30 20.57 -0.93
C ILE A 4 10.55 19.12 -0.47
N ASN A 5 9.62 18.56 0.31
CA ASN A 5 9.72 17.20 0.85
C ASN A 5 9.74 16.11 -0.25
N LEU A 6 9.29 16.43 -1.47
CA LEU A 6 9.28 15.50 -2.58
C LEU A 6 10.61 15.49 -3.38
N ILE A 7 11.54 16.38 -3.02
CA ILE A 7 12.76 16.69 -3.78
C ILE A 7 14.01 16.52 -2.91
N TYR A 8 13.99 17.09 -1.69
CA TYR A 8 15.12 17.09 -0.77
C TYR A 8 15.33 15.70 -0.13
N GLU A 9 16.59 15.32 0.17
CA GLU A 9 17.01 13.98 0.64
C GLU A 9 16.68 12.80 -0.30
N GLY A 10 16.54 13.10 -1.60
CA GLY A 10 16.25 12.13 -2.65
C GLY A 10 14.81 12.25 -3.11
N THR A 11 14.64 12.49 -4.41
CA THR A 11 13.32 12.69 -5.02
C THR A 11 12.44 11.44 -4.87
N ASN A 12 11.12 11.61 -4.98
CA ASN A 12 10.19 10.47 -4.95
C ASN A 12 10.59 9.32 -5.91
N GLY A 13 11.12 9.64 -7.08
CA GLY A 13 11.61 8.65 -8.04
C GLY A 13 12.82 7.87 -7.49
N ILE A 14 13.78 8.56 -6.88
CA ILE A 14 14.94 7.91 -6.24
C ILE A 14 14.52 7.04 -5.07
N GLN A 15 13.57 7.49 -4.23
CA GLN A 15 13.03 6.69 -3.12
C GLN A 15 12.32 5.43 -3.64
N ALA A 16 11.55 5.55 -4.71
CA ALA A 16 10.86 4.42 -5.34
C ALA A 16 11.84 3.41 -5.95
N MET A 17 12.88 3.90 -6.65
CA MET A 17 13.96 3.07 -7.17
C MET A 17 14.73 2.37 -6.04
N ASP A 18 14.96 3.05 -4.93
CA ASP A 18 15.63 2.46 -3.77
C ASP A 18 14.80 1.32 -3.15
N LEU A 19 13.50 1.55 -2.97
CA LEU A 19 12.58 0.52 -2.50
C LEU A 19 12.67 -0.72 -3.41
N LEU A 20 12.48 -0.53 -4.71
CA LEU A 20 12.44 -1.60 -5.70
C LEU A 20 13.79 -2.32 -5.83
N GLY A 21 14.85 -1.57 -6.13
CA GLY A 21 16.15 -2.10 -6.51
C GLY A 21 17.01 -2.55 -5.33
N ARG A 22 16.75 -2.02 -4.12
CA ARG A 22 17.54 -2.33 -2.92
C ARG A 22 16.70 -2.96 -1.83
N LYS A 23 15.65 -2.30 -1.32
CA LYS A 23 14.98 -2.69 -0.07
C LYS A 23 14.19 -3.99 -0.17
N LEU A 24 13.41 -4.19 -1.23
CA LEU A 24 12.60 -5.41 -1.42
C LEU A 24 13.46 -6.68 -1.50
N GLY A 25 14.66 -6.59 -2.07
CA GLY A 25 15.59 -7.72 -2.20
C GLY A 25 16.48 -7.98 -0.97
N MET A 26 16.52 -7.08 0.01
CA MET A 26 17.43 -7.19 1.16
C MET A 26 17.20 -8.49 1.93
N LYS A 27 18.31 -9.17 2.27
CA LYS A 27 18.28 -10.46 2.98
C LYS A 27 17.32 -11.47 2.31
N LYS A 28 17.33 -11.53 0.97
CA LYS A 28 16.46 -12.40 0.18
C LYS A 28 14.96 -12.13 0.43
N GLY A 29 14.58 -10.87 0.66
CA GLY A 29 13.20 -10.45 0.90
C GLY A 29 12.72 -10.58 2.35
N LEU A 30 13.57 -11.05 3.26
CA LEU A 30 13.19 -11.31 4.65
C LEU A 30 12.52 -10.11 5.34
N TYR A 31 13.05 -8.90 5.17
CA TYR A 31 12.51 -7.72 5.85
C TYR A 31 11.12 -7.34 5.35
N PHE A 32 10.90 -7.43 4.05
CA PHE A 32 9.59 -7.16 3.47
C PHE A 32 8.56 -8.21 3.89
N MET A 33 8.94 -9.50 3.88
CA MET A 33 8.06 -10.57 4.37
C MET A 33 7.74 -10.44 5.86
N ASN A 34 8.72 -10.02 6.68
CA ASN A 34 8.49 -9.75 8.10
C ASN A 34 7.51 -8.58 8.30
N LEU A 35 7.64 -7.50 7.52
CA LEU A 35 6.70 -6.39 7.56
C LEU A 35 5.27 -6.85 7.26
N LEU A 36 5.08 -7.65 6.21
CA LEU A 36 3.77 -8.22 5.90
C LEU A 36 3.26 -9.13 7.04
N GLY A 37 4.15 -9.90 7.66
CA GLY A 37 3.83 -10.71 8.85
C GLY A 37 3.30 -9.89 10.03
N LEU A 38 3.86 -8.69 10.28
CA LEU A 38 3.37 -7.80 11.34
C LEU A 38 1.92 -7.38 11.13
N THR A 39 1.44 -7.36 9.89
CA THR A 39 0.07 -6.94 9.58
C THR A 39 -0.98 -8.00 9.93
N GLN A 40 -0.58 -9.28 9.94
CA GLN A 40 -1.50 -10.42 9.96
C GLN A 40 -2.35 -10.45 11.23
N ALA A 41 -1.76 -10.14 12.40
CA ALA A 41 -2.46 -10.20 13.68
C ALA A 41 -3.66 -9.22 13.72
N ALA A 42 -3.46 -7.98 13.30
CA ALA A 42 -4.53 -6.97 13.28
C ALA A 42 -5.61 -7.28 12.25
N VAL A 43 -5.21 -7.77 11.06
CA VAL A 43 -6.15 -8.20 10.01
C VAL A 43 -6.98 -9.40 10.47
N ALA A 44 -6.35 -10.41 11.09
CA ALA A 44 -7.04 -11.59 11.59
C ALA A 44 -8.04 -11.26 12.70
N GLU A 45 -7.67 -10.37 13.62
CA GLU A 45 -8.57 -9.86 14.65
C GLU A 45 -9.79 -9.17 14.03
N ALA A 46 -9.58 -8.29 13.05
CA ALA A 46 -10.67 -7.57 12.39
C ALA A 46 -11.58 -8.50 11.58
N LYS A 47 -11.04 -9.56 10.98
CA LYS A 47 -11.82 -10.61 10.31
C LYS A 47 -12.74 -11.39 11.25
N GLY A 48 -12.35 -11.52 12.52
CA GLY A 48 -13.17 -12.12 13.57
C GLY A 48 -14.29 -11.21 14.08
N ASN A 49 -14.34 -9.96 13.61
CA ASN A 49 -15.33 -8.96 14.01
C ASN A 49 -16.26 -8.63 12.83
N ASP A 50 -17.54 -8.97 12.94
CA ASP A 50 -18.53 -8.73 11.88
C ASP A 50 -18.62 -7.27 11.43
N SER A 51 -18.26 -6.30 12.29
CA SER A 51 -18.29 -4.87 11.98
C SER A 51 -17.12 -4.38 11.11
N LEU A 52 -16.04 -5.17 10.99
CA LEU A 52 -14.79 -4.83 10.30
C LEU A 52 -14.33 -5.91 9.29
N LYS A 53 -15.03 -7.04 9.23
CA LYS A 53 -14.64 -8.20 8.43
C LYS A 53 -14.47 -7.88 6.94
N ALA A 54 -15.35 -7.02 6.40
CA ALA A 54 -15.28 -6.60 5.00
C ALA A 54 -14.03 -5.75 4.73
N GLU A 55 -13.78 -4.73 5.56
CA GLU A 55 -12.61 -3.87 5.47
C GLU A 55 -11.31 -4.66 5.65
N ALA A 56 -11.29 -5.63 6.57
CA ALA A 56 -10.14 -6.49 6.79
C ALA A 56 -9.79 -7.34 5.56
N ALA A 57 -10.81 -7.86 4.85
CA ALA A 57 -10.61 -8.59 3.61
C ALA A 57 -10.03 -7.71 2.49
N ILE A 58 -10.47 -6.45 2.40
CA ILE A 58 -9.94 -5.49 1.42
C ILE A 58 -8.46 -5.19 1.68
N VAL A 59 -8.11 -4.89 2.94
CA VAL A 59 -6.72 -4.60 3.32
C VAL A 59 -5.82 -5.81 3.11
N GLU A 60 -6.27 -7.01 3.47
CA GLU A 60 -5.53 -8.24 3.19
C GLU A 60 -5.27 -8.44 1.70
N GLY A 61 -6.31 -8.24 0.87
CA GLY A 61 -6.18 -8.31 -0.59
C GLY A 61 -5.16 -7.31 -1.14
N ALA A 62 -5.16 -6.08 -0.63
CA ALA A 62 -4.19 -5.05 -1.01
C ALA A 62 -2.76 -5.43 -0.61
N LEU A 63 -2.54 -5.94 0.60
CA LEU A 63 -1.23 -6.39 1.08
C LEU A 63 -0.71 -7.59 0.28
N ASN A 64 -1.58 -8.57 -0.02
CA ASN A 64 -1.23 -9.73 -0.84
C ASN A 64 -0.86 -9.30 -2.27
N ALA A 65 -1.64 -8.41 -2.88
CA ALA A 65 -1.32 -7.87 -4.21
C ALA A 65 0.03 -7.14 -4.24
N CYS A 66 0.40 -6.43 -3.16
CA CYS A 66 1.73 -5.83 -3.03
C CYS A 66 2.84 -6.89 -2.99
N ALA A 67 2.63 -7.98 -2.23
CA ALA A 67 3.57 -9.09 -2.13
C ALA A 67 3.78 -9.78 -3.49
N GLU A 68 2.69 -10.08 -4.18
CA GLU A 68 2.70 -10.69 -5.51
C GLU A 68 3.40 -9.80 -6.53
N THR A 69 3.12 -8.50 -6.51
CA THR A 69 3.73 -7.55 -7.46
C THR A 69 5.22 -7.37 -7.19
N ALA A 70 5.66 -7.36 -5.93
CA ALA A 70 7.08 -7.36 -5.59
C ALA A 70 7.81 -8.59 -6.17
N MET A 71 7.20 -9.77 -6.07
CA MET A 71 7.75 -11.00 -6.66
C MET A 71 7.76 -10.96 -8.19
N ALA A 72 6.67 -10.47 -8.81
CA ALA A 72 6.58 -10.32 -10.25
C ALA A 72 7.66 -9.35 -10.77
N PHE A 73 7.81 -8.19 -10.14
CA PHE A 73 8.84 -7.21 -10.47
C PHE A 73 10.24 -7.79 -10.34
N ALA A 74 10.54 -8.55 -9.27
CA ALA A 74 11.84 -9.22 -9.12
C ALA A 74 12.15 -10.19 -10.27
N LYS A 75 11.14 -10.84 -10.86
CA LYS A 75 11.29 -11.68 -12.05
C LYS A 75 11.49 -10.82 -13.31
N MET A 76 10.67 -9.78 -13.50
CA MET A 76 10.70 -8.90 -14.67
C MET A 76 11.99 -8.10 -14.77
N MET A 77 12.63 -7.75 -13.65
CA MET A 77 13.95 -7.10 -13.64
C MET A 77 15.02 -7.87 -14.43
N LYS A 78 14.84 -9.18 -14.67
CA LYS A 78 15.77 -10.01 -15.46
C LYS A 78 15.45 -10.06 -16.95
N THR A 79 14.22 -9.76 -17.36
CA THR A 79 13.72 -9.96 -18.73
C THR A 79 13.20 -8.69 -19.38
N THR A 80 12.43 -7.89 -18.65
CA THR A 80 11.77 -6.67 -19.09
C THR A 80 11.93 -5.58 -18.02
N PRO A 81 13.17 -5.12 -17.74
CA PRO A 81 13.46 -4.27 -16.59
C PRO A 81 12.77 -2.91 -16.64
N PHE A 82 12.43 -2.39 -17.81
CA PHE A 82 11.74 -1.10 -17.92
C PHE A 82 10.34 -1.10 -17.30
N VAL A 83 9.60 -2.21 -17.34
CA VAL A 83 8.26 -2.30 -16.74
C VAL A 83 8.28 -2.00 -15.24
N PRO A 84 9.03 -2.74 -14.39
CA PRO A 84 9.09 -2.44 -12.96
C PRO A 84 9.75 -1.08 -12.67
N LEU A 85 10.70 -0.62 -13.51
CA LEU A 85 11.31 0.70 -13.33
C LEU A 85 10.31 1.85 -13.57
N ILE A 86 9.48 1.77 -14.60
CA ILE A 86 8.42 2.76 -14.86
C ILE A 86 7.37 2.71 -13.72
N GLY A 87 7.00 1.50 -13.30
CA GLY A 87 5.97 1.29 -12.26
C GLY A 87 6.45 1.49 -10.81
N ALA A 88 7.72 1.82 -10.55
CA ALA A 88 8.24 1.80 -9.17
C ALA A 88 7.56 2.84 -8.26
N ALA A 89 7.31 4.05 -8.77
CA ALA A 89 6.66 5.10 -7.98
C ALA A 89 5.19 4.73 -7.68
N ASP A 90 4.49 4.14 -8.64
CA ASP A 90 3.12 3.65 -8.45
C ASP A 90 3.09 2.49 -7.45
N PHE A 91 4.05 1.57 -7.53
CA PHE A 91 4.20 0.49 -6.56
C PHE A 91 4.46 1.02 -5.15
N LEU A 92 5.37 2.00 -4.98
CA LEU A 92 5.63 2.65 -3.70
C LEU A 92 4.35 3.24 -3.09
N ASN A 93 3.54 3.94 -3.91
CA ASN A 93 2.26 4.51 -3.46
C ASN A 93 1.24 3.42 -3.11
N CYS A 94 1.13 2.38 -3.92
CA CYS A 94 0.23 1.26 -3.64
C CYS A 94 0.59 0.52 -2.34
N LEU A 95 1.89 0.30 -2.10
CA LEU A 95 2.37 -0.28 -0.85
C LEU A 95 2.05 0.64 0.35
N SER A 96 2.23 1.95 0.19
CA SER A 96 1.84 2.94 1.19
C SER A 96 0.35 2.84 1.53
N ASP A 97 -0.52 2.87 0.51
CA ASP A 97 -1.98 2.77 0.68
C ASP A 97 -2.39 1.47 1.39
N ALA A 98 -1.76 0.34 1.05
CA ALA A 98 -2.01 -0.94 1.72
C ALA A 98 -1.58 -0.93 3.20
N LEU A 99 -0.39 -0.39 3.50
CA LEU A 99 0.13 -0.29 4.87
C LEU A 99 -0.67 0.69 5.73
N VAL A 100 -1.09 1.82 5.17
CA VAL A 100 -1.98 2.78 5.86
C VAL A 100 -3.36 2.16 6.09
N GLY A 101 -3.87 1.35 5.14
CA GLY A 101 -5.07 0.53 5.34
C GLY A 101 -4.94 -0.41 6.53
N TRP A 102 -3.78 -1.07 6.69
CA TRP A 102 -3.49 -1.88 7.89
C TRP A 102 -3.47 -1.05 9.17
N LEU A 103 -2.85 0.13 9.18
CA LEU A 103 -2.86 1.01 10.37
C LEU A 103 -4.29 1.47 10.72
N HIS A 104 -5.15 1.68 9.73
CA HIS A 104 -6.57 1.93 9.95
C HIS A 104 -7.30 0.74 10.59
N ILE A 105 -7.03 -0.49 10.13
CA ILE A 105 -7.55 -1.71 10.77
C ILE A 105 -7.08 -1.81 12.22
N TRP A 106 -5.79 -1.57 12.48
CA TRP A 106 -5.23 -1.61 13.83
C TRP A 106 -5.92 -0.60 14.77
N MET A 107 -6.11 0.64 14.32
CA MET A 107 -6.85 1.65 15.06
C MET A 107 -8.34 1.30 15.21
N ALA A 108 -8.98 0.74 14.19
CA ALA A 108 -10.39 0.37 14.22
C ALA A 108 -10.67 -0.76 15.21
N ASN A 109 -9.80 -1.76 15.32
CA ASN A 109 -9.90 -2.80 16.34
C ASN A 109 -9.88 -2.21 17.75
N ALA A 110 -8.94 -1.29 18.02
CA ALA A 110 -8.88 -0.58 19.28
C ALA A 110 -10.13 0.29 19.52
N ALA A 111 -10.63 0.94 18.47
CA ALA A 111 -11.81 1.80 18.56
C ALA A 111 -13.09 1.02 18.83
N VAL A 112 -13.28 -0.17 18.25
CA VAL A 112 -14.45 -1.01 18.53
C VAL A 112 -14.47 -1.43 20.01
N LYS A 113 -13.32 -1.83 20.57
CA LYS A 113 -13.20 -2.15 21.99
C LYS A 113 -13.47 -0.93 22.87
N GLY A 114 -12.87 0.21 22.51
CA GLY A 114 -13.04 1.46 23.25
C GLY A 114 -14.49 1.96 23.25
N LEU A 115 -15.20 1.80 22.13
CA LEU A 115 -16.60 2.19 21.99
C LEU A 115 -17.51 1.38 22.92
N ALA A 116 -17.24 0.08 23.07
CA ALA A 116 -18.01 -0.79 23.98
C ALA A 116 -17.87 -0.39 25.46
N SER A 117 -16.76 0.25 25.84
CA SER A 117 -16.48 0.72 27.21
C SER A 117 -16.61 2.24 27.38
N ALA A 118 -17.10 2.97 26.39
CA ALA A 118 -17.07 4.43 26.39
C ALA A 118 -18.05 5.03 27.41
N ALA A 119 -17.52 5.84 28.35
CA ALA A 119 -18.29 6.45 29.44
C ALA A 119 -18.90 7.82 29.07
N SER A 120 -18.31 8.53 28.10
CA SER A 120 -18.75 9.86 27.68
C SER A 120 -19.16 9.90 26.21
N ASP A 121 -20.05 10.84 25.85
CA ASP A 121 -20.45 11.04 24.45
C ASP A 121 -19.29 11.52 23.58
N LYS A 122 -18.32 12.22 24.17
CA LYS A 122 -17.08 12.61 23.49
C LYS A 122 -16.25 11.38 23.10
N ASP A 123 -16.11 10.40 23.99
CA ASP A 123 -15.35 9.18 23.72
C ASP A 123 -16.06 8.32 22.67
N LYS A 124 -17.39 8.20 22.76
CA LYS A 124 -18.20 7.53 21.74
C LYS A 124 -17.99 8.17 20.37
N ALA A 125 -18.08 9.50 20.27
CA ALA A 125 -17.87 10.22 19.02
C ALA A 125 -16.46 10.01 18.44
N PHE A 126 -15.43 10.01 19.31
CA PHE A 126 -14.05 9.74 18.89
C PHE A 126 -13.88 8.33 18.31
N TYR A 127 -14.35 7.30 19.01
CA TYR A 127 -14.21 5.92 18.55
C TYR A 127 -15.04 5.62 17.31
N SER A 128 -16.29 6.11 17.25
CA SER A 128 -17.11 6.01 16.03
C SER A 128 -16.43 6.72 14.86
N GLY A 129 -15.84 7.89 15.06
CA GLY A 129 -15.08 8.61 14.03
C GLY A 129 -13.85 7.83 13.53
N LYS A 130 -13.15 7.10 14.41
CA LYS A 130 -12.04 6.23 14.01
C LYS A 130 -12.48 5.05 13.15
N ILE A 131 -13.63 4.44 13.47
CA ILE A 131 -14.21 3.35 12.70
C ILE A 131 -14.63 3.85 11.32
N GLU A 132 -15.39 4.95 11.25
CA GLU A 132 -15.83 5.52 9.97
C GLU A 132 -14.67 6.04 9.11
N GLY A 133 -13.65 6.63 9.73
CA GLY A 133 -12.43 7.04 9.03
C GLY A 133 -11.68 5.84 8.42
N ALA A 134 -11.62 4.71 9.14
CA ALA A 134 -11.05 3.48 8.60
C ALA A 134 -11.87 2.95 7.41
N ARG A 135 -13.20 2.90 7.53
CA ARG A 135 -14.09 2.49 6.43
C ARG A 135 -13.89 3.34 5.19
N PHE A 136 -13.88 4.67 5.34
CA PHE A 136 -13.66 5.58 4.22
C PHE A 136 -12.32 5.31 3.54
N PHE A 137 -11.22 5.30 4.30
CA PHE A 137 -9.89 5.11 3.72
C PHE A 137 -9.77 3.76 3.03
N ILE A 138 -10.21 2.68 3.68
CA ILE A 138 -10.08 1.33 3.17
C ILE A 138 -10.92 1.14 1.90
N ASN A 139 -12.18 1.54 1.92
CA ASN A 139 -13.08 1.35 0.79
C ASN A 139 -12.75 2.28 -0.39
N ARG A 140 -12.25 3.49 -0.14
CA ARG A 140 -12.01 4.49 -1.19
C ARG A 140 -10.59 4.48 -1.76
N ILE A 141 -9.60 4.14 -0.94
CA ILE A 141 -8.17 4.25 -1.24
C ILE A 141 -7.55 2.86 -1.33
N ALA A 142 -7.53 2.11 -0.22
CA ALA A 142 -6.86 0.80 -0.19
C ALA A 142 -7.52 -0.22 -1.14
N GLY A 143 -8.84 -0.16 -1.32
CA GLY A 143 -9.57 -1.02 -2.25
C GLY A 143 -9.18 -0.85 -3.72
N LEU A 144 -8.52 0.25 -4.10
CA LEU A 144 -8.01 0.44 -5.46
C LEU A 144 -6.66 -0.25 -5.70
N VAL A 145 -5.94 -0.60 -4.64
CA VAL A 145 -4.56 -1.10 -4.72
C VAL A 145 -4.45 -2.35 -5.61
N PRO A 146 -5.27 -3.41 -5.45
CA PRO A 146 -5.13 -4.61 -6.27
C PRO A 146 -5.26 -4.31 -7.77
N ALA A 147 -6.25 -3.52 -8.17
CA ALA A 147 -6.48 -3.19 -9.57
C ALA A 147 -5.36 -2.33 -10.18
N LYS A 148 -4.80 -1.38 -9.42
CA LYS A 148 -3.63 -0.61 -9.85
C LYS A 148 -2.43 -1.52 -10.09
N LEU A 149 -2.15 -2.41 -9.15
CA LEU A 149 -1.02 -3.34 -9.21
C LEU A 149 -1.16 -4.37 -10.34
N GLU A 150 -2.36 -4.84 -10.64
CA GLU A 150 -2.63 -5.68 -11.83
C GLU A 150 -2.16 -5.01 -13.13
N ASN A 151 -2.37 -3.70 -13.28
CA ASN A 151 -1.90 -2.98 -14.45
C ASN A 151 -0.38 -2.87 -14.51
N LEU A 152 0.29 -2.68 -13.37
CA LEU A 152 1.75 -2.54 -13.34
C LEU A 152 2.50 -3.82 -13.72
N LYS A 153 1.85 -4.99 -13.60
CA LYS A 153 2.44 -6.29 -13.96
C LYS A 153 2.34 -6.60 -15.47
N LYS A 154 1.63 -5.79 -16.25
CA LYS A 154 1.49 -5.97 -17.70
C LYS A 154 2.78 -5.55 -18.39
N ASP A 155 3.07 -6.17 -19.54
CA ASP A 155 4.20 -5.78 -20.38
C ASP A 155 3.90 -4.50 -21.17
N GLU A 156 3.75 -3.40 -20.44
CA GLU A 156 3.44 -2.08 -20.99
C GLU A 156 4.72 -1.23 -21.00
N GLN A 157 5.29 -1.06 -22.19
CA GLN A 157 6.53 -0.32 -22.42
C GLN A 157 6.36 0.79 -23.48
N SER A 158 5.12 1.14 -23.86
CA SER A 158 4.85 2.12 -24.91
C SER A 158 5.58 3.44 -24.68
N ALA A 159 5.66 3.91 -23.45
CA ALA A 159 6.40 5.13 -23.09
C ALA A 159 7.88 5.09 -23.51
N MET A 160 8.51 3.91 -23.49
CA MET A 160 9.91 3.73 -23.91
C MET A 160 10.06 3.61 -25.43
N ASN A 161 8.97 3.31 -26.14
CA ASN A 161 8.95 3.17 -27.60
C ASN A 161 8.68 4.49 -28.32
N ILE A 162 8.26 5.54 -27.58
CA ILE A 162 8.07 6.88 -28.15
C ILE A 162 9.45 7.45 -28.48
N SER A 163 9.64 7.87 -29.73
CA SER A 163 10.90 8.50 -30.13
C SER A 163 11.06 9.86 -29.45
N GLU A 164 12.30 10.27 -29.20
CA GLU A 164 12.57 11.54 -28.51
C GLU A 164 12.00 12.75 -29.29
N GLU A 165 12.03 12.69 -30.63
CA GLU A 165 11.48 13.72 -31.50
C GLU A 165 9.97 13.90 -31.34
N ALA A 166 9.24 12.85 -30.94
CA ALA A 166 7.80 12.93 -30.72
C ALA A 166 7.43 13.73 -29.45
N PHE A 167 8.40 14.06 -28.58
CA PHE A 167 8.21 14.91 -27.40
C PHE A 167 8.59 16.38 -27.64
N ALA A 168 9.22 16.69 -28.77
CA ALA A 168 9.58 18.07 -29.11
C ALA A 168 8.34 18.82 -29.64
N VAL A 169 7.76 19.67 -28.78
CA VAL A 169 6.86 20.77 -29.16
C VAL A 169 7.54 22.08 -28.85
#